data_AF-A0A0K3BKH8-F1
#
_entry.id   AF-A0A0K3BKH8-F1
#
_cell.length_a   1.000
_cell.length_b   1.000
_cell.length_c   1.000
_cell.angle_alpha   90.00
_cell.angle_beta   90.00
_cell.angle_gamma   90.00
#
_symmetry.space_group_name_H-M   'P 1'
#
loop_
_entity.id
_entity.type
_entity.pdbx_description
1 polymer ?
#
loop_
_entity_poly.entity_id
_entity_poly.type
_entity_poly.pdbx_seq_one_letter_code
_entity_poly.pdbx_strand_id
1 'polypeptide(L)'
;MPDQRPEPDRTRQGPVHPVLYRDRRHGRRHHRVPRRPRGRVPRAERGQHRRGGPQAHRRGPEGISVTDEHREHAVLAVQGPRSAELLDSLGLPTELDYMAYRDAEWRGISVRVCRTGYTGEHGYELIPAWGDAPVVWAALRDGGATPCGLGARDTLRTEMGYPLHGHELSLEISPVQAGSTWAVGWKKDEFWGREALVAERKEPARRLRCLRALERGVPRPGMAVLDADGKQIGVTTSGTFSPSLKTGIALALVDTSADIEFGTEVSLDVRGRKLRCEVVKPPFVQTNVR
;
A
#
# COMPACT_ATOMS: atom_id res chain seq x y z
N MET A 1 34.27 -12.82 -34.78
CA MET A 1 32.95 -12.22 -35.06
C MET A 1 32.07 -12.48 -33.84
N PRO A 2 31.77 -11.48 -33.00
CA PRO A 2 30.88 -11.70 -31.87
C PRO A 2 29.41 -11.63 -32.33
N ASP A 3 28.66 -12.59 -31.82
CA ASP A 3 27.25 -12.90 -32.01
C ASP A 3 26.33 -11.73 -31.59
N GLN A 4 25.70 -11.05 -32.55
CA GLN A 4 24.71 -10.00 -32.32
C GLN A 4 23.32 -10.65 -32.24
N ARG A 5 22.81 -10.87 -31.03
CA ARG A 5 21.36 -11.12 -30.84
C ARG A 5 20.62 -9.78 -30.89
N PRO A 6 19.50 -9.67 -31.61
CA PRO A 6 18.75 -8.42 -31.68
C PRO A 6 18.11 -8.10 -30.32
N GLU A 7 18.20 -6.82 -29.92
CA GLU A 7 17.49 -6.30 -28.75
C GLU A 7 15.96 -6.45 -28.92
N PRO A 8 15.22 -6.78 -27.86
CA PRO A 8 13.76 -6.82 -27.92
C PRO A 8 13.18 -5.42 -28.10
N ASP A 9 12.37 -5.28 -29.14
CA ASP A 9 11.56 -4.10 -29.46
C ASP A 9 10.70 -3.67 -28.24
N ARG A 10 11.06 -2.53 -27.65
CA ARG A 10 10.41 -1.94 -26.46
C ARG A 10 9.19 -1.09 -26.80
N THR A 11 8.75 -1.02 -28.05
CA THR A 11 7.72 -0.05 -28.49
C THR A 11 6.26 -0.52 -28.36
N ARG A 12 5.98 -1.73 -27.87
CA ARG A 12 4.61 -2.22 -27.67
C ARG A 12 4.16 -2.19 -26.21
N GLN A 13 4.07 -1.00 -25.64
CA GLN A 13 3.16 -0.74 -24.52
C GLN A 13 1.91 -0.07 -25.09
N GLY A 14 0.79 -0.80 -25.12
CA GLY A 14 -0.51 -0.21 -25.45
C GLY A 14 -0.89 0.87 -24.44
N PRO A 15 -1.86 1.75 -24.75
CA PRO A 15 -2.21 2.88 -23.89
C PRO A 15 -2.62 2.43 -22.49
N VAL A 16 -1.85 2.84 -21.48
CA VAL A 16 -2.16 2.61 -20.06
C VAL A 16 -3.09 3.73 -19.60
N HIS A 17 -4.32 3.37 -19.27
CA HIS A 17 -5.34 4.31 -18.79
C HIS A 17 -5.15 4.62 -17.30
N PRO A 18 -5.44 5.85 -16.84
CA PRO A 18 -5.32 6.19 -15.43
C PRO A 18 -6.33 5.40 -14.59
N VAL A 19 -5.93 5.04 -13.37
CA VAL A 19 -6.66 4.14 -12.48
C VAL A 19 -7.49 4.92 -11.46
N LEU A 20 -8.75 4.53 -11.22
CA LEU A 20 -9.65 5.12 -10.21
C LEU A 20 -10.04 4.16 -9.07
N TYR A 21 -10.04 4.64 -7.82
CA TYR A 21 -10.49 3.91 -6.62
C TYR A 21 -11.49 4.73 -5.77
N ARG A 22 -12.41 4.03 -5.07
CA ARG A 22 -13.40 4.59 -4.13
C ARG A 22 -13.42 3.77 -2.84
N ASP A 23 -13.20 4.38 -1.68
CA ASP A 23 -13.42 3.72 -0.37
C ASP A 23 -14.86 3.96 0.11
N ARG A 24 -15.58 2.88 0.47
CA ARG A 24 -16.80 2.95 1.29
C ARG A 24 -16.92 1.69 2.12
N ARG A 25 -16.91 1.81 3.45
CA ARG A 25 -17.36 0.73 4.35
C ARG A 25 -18.87 0.82 4.58
N HIS A 26 -19.62 -0.23 4.28
CA HIS A 26 -21.04 -0.36 4.59
C HIS A 26 -21.30 -1.22 5.83
N GLY A 27 -22.17 -0.72 6.72
CA GLY A 27 -22.71 -1.44 7.87
C GLY A 27 -23.86 -2.37 7.50
N ARG A 28 -24.22 -3.29 8.40
CA ARG A 28 -25.40 -4.17 8.26
C ARG A 28 -26.45 -3.85 9.32
N ARG A 29 -27.70 -3.68 8.88
CA ARG A 29 -28.93 -3.71 9.70
C ARG A 29 -29.42 -5.15 9.83
N HIS A 30 -30.06 -5.47 10.95
CA HIS A 30 -30.59 -6.79 11.29
C HIS A 30 -31.95 -7.06 10.65
N HIS A 31 -32.13 -8.24 10.07
CA HIS A 31 -33.44 -8.91 9.94
C HIS A 31 -33.36 -10.31 10.56
N ARG A 32 -34.34 -10.65 11.39
CA ARG A 32 -34.51 -11.91 12.13
C ARG A 32 -35.54 -12.79 11.42
N VAL A 33 -35.22 -14.07 11.23
CA VAL A 33 -36.17 -15.21 11.07
C VAL A 33 -35.52 -16.44 11.75
N PRO A 34 -36.27 -17.33 12.46
CA PRO A 34 -35.73 -18.11 13.57
C PRO A 34 -35.19 -19.50 13.18
N ARG A 35 -34.27 -20.05 13.98
CA ARG A 35 -33.88 -21.48 13.95
C ARG A 35 -33.79 -22.07 15.35
N ARG A 36 -34.24 -23.33 15.47
CA ARG A 36 -34.36 -24.21 16.65
C ARG A 36 -33.01 -24.54 17.32
N PRO A 37 -32.99 -24.98 18.60
CA PRO A 37 -31.79 -25.00 19.42
C PRO A 37 -31.00 -26.30 19.27
N ARG A 38 -29.65 -26.22 19.28
CA ARG A 38 -28.74 -27.29 19.73
C ARG A 38 -27.31 -26.76 19.91
N GLY A 39 -26.75 -27.03 21.09
CA GLY A 39 -25.31 -27.14 21.39
C GLY A 39 -24.48 -25.85 21.41
N ARG A 40 -24.17 -25.32 22.59
CA ARG A 40 -23.19 -24.23 22.79
C ARG A 40 -21.76 -24.76 22.58
N VAL A 41 -21.07 -24.20 21.59
CA VAL A 41 -19.59 -24.16 21.51
C VAL A 41 -19.21 -22.67 21.56
N PRO A 42 -18.27 -22.22 22.42
CA PRO A 42 -17.91 -20.81 22.49
C PRO A 42 -17.28 -20.37 21.17
N ARG A 43 -17.95 -19.46 20.47
CA ARG A 43 -17.48 -18.87 19.22
C ARG A 43 -16.53 -17.73 19.58
N ALA A 44 -15.24 -17.89 19.29
CA ALA A 44 -14.27 -16.80 19.36
C ALA A 44 -14.75 -15.63 18.50
N GLU A 45 -14.93 -14.47 19.12
CA GLU A 45 -15.32 -13.22 18.48
C GLU A 45 -14.18 -12.70 17.60
N ARG A 46 -14.15 -13.10 16.33
CA ARG A 46 -13.43 -12.34 15.29
C ARG A 46 -14.42 -11.43 14.60
N GLY A 47 -14.37 -10.14 14.91
CA GLY A 47 -15.16 -9.15 14.15
C GLY A 47 -15.52 -7.84 14.84
N GLN A 48 -14.67 -7.28 15.72
CA GLN A 48 -14.88 -5.92 16.28
C GLN A 48 -13.58 -5.10 16.45
N HIS A 49 -12.57 -5.24 15.58
CA HIS A 49 -11.28 -4.52 15.76
C HIS A 49 -11.22 -3.07 15.24
N ARG A 50 -12.34 -2.32 15.16
CA ARG A 50 -12.28 -0.89 14.81
C ARG A 50 -13.17 0.05 15.63
N ARG A 51 -13.81 -0.43 16.70
CA ARG A 51 -14.50 0.46 17.66
C ARG A 51 -13.65 0.87 18.87
N GLY A 52 -12.40 0.41 18.94
CA GLY A 52 -11.48 0.71 20.04
C GLY A 52 -10.04 0.93 19.56
N GLY A 53 -9.82 1.93 18.70
CA GLY A 53 -8.55 2.66 18.81
C GLY A 53 -8.51 3.38 20.15
N PRO A 54 -7.33 3.74 20.71
CA PRO A 54 -7.26 4.38 22.01
C PRO A 54 -8.25 5.55 22.05
N GLN A 55 -9.18 5.54 23.00
CA GLN A 55 -10.13 6.62 23.28
C GLN A 55 -9.44 7.92 23.75
N ALA A 56 -8.12 8.06 23.51
CA ALA A 56 -7.26 9.04 24.16
C ALA A 56 -7.25 10.44 23.51
N HIS A 57 -7.87 10.66 22.33
CA HIS A 57 -7.69 11.93 21.59
C HIS A 57 -8.96 12.56 21.02
N ARG A 58 -10.05 12.61 21.80
CA ARG A 58 -11.12 13.58 21.48
C ARG A 58 -10.83 14.99 21.97
N ARG A 59 -9.75 15.20 22.72
CA ARG A 59 -9.28 16.54 23.12
C ARG A 59 -7.95 16.77 22.42
N GLY A 60 -7.93 17.68 21.44
CA GLY A 60 -6.69 18.23 20.92
C GLY A 60 -5.96 19.01 22.02
N PRO A 61 -4.75 19.51 21.74
CA PRO A 61 -4.10 20.51 22.59
C PRO A 61 -5.06 21.66 22.91
N GLU A 62 -4.84 22.35 24.03
CA GLU A 62 -5.65 23.50 24.40
C GLU A 62 -5.70 24.52 23.25
N GLY A 63 -6.89 25.04 22.94
CA GLY A 63 -7.11 25.93 21.79
C GLY A 63 -7.25 25.25 20.43
N ILE A 64 -7.14 23.91 20.33
CA ILE A 64 -7.30 23.17 19.08
C ILE A 64 -8.60 22.36 19.08
N SER A 65 -9.44 22.61 18.07
CA SER A 65 -10.61 21.77 17.79
C SER A 65 -10.23 20.64 16.82
N VAL A 66 -10.78 19.45 17.06
CA VAL A 66 -10.56 18.27 16.22
C VAL A 66 -11.93 17.73 15.80
N THR A 67 -12.20 17.74 14.50
CA THR A 67 -13.45 17.28 13.90
C THR A 67 -13.19 16.06 13.03
N ASP A 68 -14.06 15.04 13.15
CA ASP A 68 -14.01 13.86 12.29
C ASP A 68 -14.85 14.09 11.03
N GLU A 69 -14.17 14.32 9.91
CA GLU A 69 -14.77 14.54 8.58
C GLU A 69 -14.70 13.28 7.69
N HIS A 70 -14.42 12.09 8.25
CA HIS A 70 -14.25 10.86 7.48
C HIS A 70 -15.47 10.50 6.60
N ARG A 71 -16.66 10.98 6.95
CA ARG A 71 -17.90 10.75 6.20
C ARG A 71 -18.26 11.87 5.22
N GLU A 72 -17.62 13.03 5.35
CA GLU A 72 -17.95 14.23 4.59
C GLU A 72 -17.21 14.31 3.26
N HIS A 73 -16.10 13.58 3.13
CA HIS A 73 -15.27 13.58 1.93
C HIS A 73 -15.13 12.18 1.30
N ALA A 74 -14.92 12.18 -0.02
CA ALA A 74 -14.44 11.02 -0.74
C ALA A 74 -12.97 11.22 -1.13
N VAL A 75 -12.25 10.14 -1.43
CA VAL A 75 -10.90 10.21 -2.03
C VAL A 75 -10.92 9.40 -3.32
N LEU A 76 -10.59 10.06 -4.43
CA LEU A 76 -10.46 9.48 -5.75
C LEU A 76 -8.99 9.55 -6.18
N ALA A 77 -8.29 8.43 -6.12
CA ALA A 77 -6.92 8.36 -6.63
C ALA A 77 -6.96 8.25 -8.16
N VAL A 78 -6.25 9.13 -8.87
CA VAL A 78 -6.07 9.14 -10.33
C VAL A 78 -4.59 8.92 -10.61
N GLN A 79 -4.23 7.70 -11.00
CA GLN A 79 -2.83 7.26 -11.01
C GLN A 79 -2.43 6.73 -12.38
N GLY A 80 -1.23 7.07 -12.85
CA GLY A 80 -0.67 6.67 -14.14
C GLY A 80 -0.08 7.85 -14.93
N PRO A 81 0.70 7.56 -15.98
CA PRO A 81 1.51 8.56 -16.69
C PRO A 81 0.69 9.68 -17.35
N ARG A 82 -0.59 9.41 -17.68
CA ARG A 82 -1.51 10.41 -18.26
C ARG A 82 -2.43 11.08 -17.25
N SER A 83 -2.17 10.93 -15.95
CA SER A 83 -3.05 11.50 -14.92
C SER A 83 -3.03 13.03 -14.92
N ALA A 84 -1.90 13.66 -15.22
CA ALA A 84 -1.81 15.12 -15.41
C ALA A 84 -2.65 15.57 -16.62
N GLU A 85 -2.37 15.02 -17.81
CA GLU A 85 -3.13 15.30 -19.04
C GLU A 85 -4.66 15.19 -18.84
N LEU A 86 -5.12 14.13 -18.15
CA LEU A 86 -6.53 13.97 -17.82
C LEU A 86 -7.06 15.11 -16.94
N LEU A 87 -6.37 15.44 -15.85
CA LEU A 87 -6.81 16.50 -14.94
C LEU A 87 -6.77 17.88 -15.61
N ASP A 88 -5.76 18.16 -16.43
CA ASP A 88 -5.66 19.39 -17.22
C ASP A 88 -6.84 19.52 -18.19
N SER A 89 -7.23 18.43 -18.86
CA SER A 89 -8.39 18.43 -19.75
C SER A 89 -9.71 18.73 -19.03
N LEU A 90 -9.76 18.47 -17.73
CA LEU A 90 -10.90 18.81 -16.87
C LEU A 90 -10.79 20.22 -16.28
N GLY A 91 -9.67 20.92 -16.45
CA GLY A 91 -9.41 22.24 -15.86
C GLY A 91 -9.04 22.19 -14.37
N LEU A 92 -8.53 21.05 -13.89
CA LEU A 92 -8.04 20.88 -12.52
C LEU A 92 -6.52 21.16 -12.46
N PRO A 93 -5.99 21.67 -11.33
CA PRO A 93 -4.57 22.00 -11.23
C PRO A 93 -3.68 20.77 -11.20
N THR A 94 -2.63 20.76 -12.03
CA THR A 94 -1.65 19.66 -12.15
C THR A 94 -0.22 20.08 -11.83
N GLU A 95 0.10 21.36 -12.02
CA GLU A 95 1.38 22.02 -11.69
C GLU A 95 1.57 22.10 -10.16
N LEU A 96 1.95 20.97 -9.58
CA LEU A 96 2.14 20.76 -8.14
C LEU A 96 3.41 19.94 -7.92
N ASP A 97 4.25 20.38 -6.99
CA ASP A 97 5.36 19.58 -6.50
C ASP A 97 4.85 18.28 -5.87
N TYR A 98 5.66 17.22 -5.89
CA TYR A 98 5.32 15.98 -5.21
C TYR A 98 5.07 16.21 -3.72
N MET A 99 3.98 15.66 -3.19
CA MET A 99 3.46 15.88 -1.83
C MET A 99 2.86 17.28 -1.56
N ALA A 100 2.72 18.14 -2.58
CA ALA A 100 1.94 19.36 -2.47
C ALA A 100 0.44 19.12 -2.73
N TYR A 101 -0.39 20.09 -2.34
CA TYR A 101 -1.81 20.11 -2.69
C TYR A 101 -2.27 21.53 -3.03
N ARG A 102 -3.39 21.62 -3.74
CA ARG A 102 -4.09 22.88 -4.05
C ARG A 102 -5.60 22.66 -3.99
N ASP A 103 -6.30 23.60 -3.37
CA ASP A 103 -7.76 23.65 -3.42
C ASP A 103 -8.20 24.34 -4.71
N ALA A 104 -9.21 23.77 -5.38
CA ALA A 104 -9.75 24.27 -6.64
C ALA A 104 -11.27 24.21 -6.65
N GLU A 105 -11.89 25.06 -7.46
CA GLU A 105 -13.32 25.00 -7.76
C GLU A 105 -13.48 24.49 -9.20
N TRP A 106 -14.21 23.38 -9.35
CA TRP A 106 -14.47 22.76 -10.64
C TRP A 106 -15.97 22.65 -10.85
N ARG A 107 -16.51 23.47 -11.77
CA ARG A 107 -17.97 23.52 -12.07
C ARG A 107 -18.83 23.75 -10.81
N GLY A 108 -18.39 24.62 -9.91
CA GLY A 108 -19.07 24.90 -8.64
C GLY A 108 -18.83 23.86 -7.55
N ILE A 109 -17.99 22.84 -7.79
CA ILE A 109 -17.63 21.81 -6.81
C ILE A 109 -16.24 22.12 -6.25
N SER A 110 -16.13 22.24 -4.93
CA SER A 110 -14.84 22.34 -4.26
C SER A 110 -14.12 20.99 -4.27
N VAL A 111 -12.88 20.97 -4.79
CA VAL A 111 -12.02 19.79 -4.86
C VAL A 111 -10.63 20.15 -4.37
N ARG A 112 -10.13 19.43 -3.37
CA ARG A 112 -8.70 19.44 -3.04
C ARG A 112 -7.96 18.46 -3.95
N VAL A 113 -6.93 18.94 -4.64
CA VAL A 113 -6.07 18.16 -5.53
C VAL A 113 -4.72 17.97 -4.87
N CYS A 114 -4.36 16.71 -4.59
CA CYS A 114 -3.10 16.35 -3.96
C CYS A 114 -2.19 15.67 -4.99
N ARG A 115 -0.92 16.08 -5.11
CA ARG A 115 0.09 15.36 -5.91
C ARG A 115 0.69 14.23 -5.08
N THR A 116 -0.11 13.20 -4.86
CA THR A 116 0.18 12.02 -4.03
C THR A 116 -0.28 10.73 -4.71
N GLY A 117 0.20 9.59 -4.20
CA GLY A 117 -0.12 8.31 -4.80
C GLY A 117 0.39 7.11 -3.99
N TYR A 118 -0.17 5.94 -4.31
CA TYR A 118 0.19 4.66 -3.67
C TYR A 118 0.44 3.56 -4.70
N THR A 119 0.92 3.96 -5.89
CA THR A 119 1.12 3.10 -7.05
C THR A 119 2.56 3.09 -7.56
N GLY A 120 3.36 4.10 -7.23
CA GLY A 120 4.69 4.30 -7.83
C GLY A 120 4.69 5.10 -9.13
N GLU A 121 3.51 5.48 -9.61
CA GLU A 121 3.34 6.28 -10.82
C GLU A 121 3.14 7.77 -10.51
N HIS A 122 3.29 8.60 -11.55
CA HIS A 122 2.75 9.95 -11.55
C HIS A 122 1.24 9.86 -11.28
N GLY A 123 0.72 10.74 -10.44
CA GLY A 123 -0.65 10.60 -9.98
C GLY A 123 -1.10 11.65 -8.98
N TYR A 124 -2.40 11.72 -8.81
CA TYR A 124 -3.07 12.66 -7.93
C TYR A 124 -4.12 11.94 -7.08
N GLU A 125 -4.51 12.57 -5.99
CA GLU A 125 -5.70 12.21 -5.22
C GLU A 125 -6.63 13.43 -5.16
N LEU A 126 -7.88 13.24 -5.58
CA LEU A 126 -8.93 14.26 -5.52
C LEU A 126 -9.81 14.02 -4.30
N ILE A 127 -10.05 15.09 -3.54
CA ILE A 127 -10.86 15.05 -2.33
C ILE A 127 -12.04 16.02 -2.46
N PRO A 128 -13.14 15.61 -3.13
CA PRO A 128 -14.39 16.34 -3.13
C PRO A 128 -15.23 16.05 -1.88
N ALA A 129 -16.29 16.82 -1.66
CA ALA A 129 -17.35 16.43 -0.74
C ALA A 129 -18.00 15.10 -1.19
N TRP A 130 -18.49 14.31 -0.23
CA TRP A 130 -19.06 12.98 -0.48
C TRP A 130 -20.24 13.03 -1.46
N GLY A 131 -21.07 14.07 -1.37
CA GLY A 131 -22.22 14.28 -2.25
C GLY A 131 -21.83 14.49 -3.72
N ASP A 132 -20.69 15.14 -3.96
CA ASP A 132 -20.22 15.52 -5.30
C ASP A 132 -19.31 14.45 -5.93
N ALA A 133 -18.78 13.53 -5.12
CA ALA A 133 -17.89 12.47 -5.57
C ALA A 133 -18.40 11.66 -6.78
N PRO A 134 -19.70 11.32 -6.92
CA PRO A 134 -20.20 10.64 -8.12
C PRO A 134 -20.04 11.47 -9.41
N VAL A 135 -20.17 12.79 -9.33
CA VAL A 135 -20.02 13.70 -10.48
C VAL A 135 -18.57 13.76 -10.90
N VAL A 136 -17.66 13.96 -9.93
CA VAL A 136 -16.21 13.96 -10.18
C VAL A 136 -15.75 12.61 -10.74
N TRP A 137 -16.23 11.49 -10.17
CA TRP A 137 -15.94 10.14 -10.67
C TRP A 137 -16.37 9.95 -12.12
N ALA A 138 -17.59 10.36 -12.47
CA ALA A 138 -18.11 10.23 -13.83
C ALA A 138 -17.23 11.03 -14.81
N ALA A 139 -16.87 12.27 -14.47
CA ALA A 139 -16.01 13.09 -15.32
C ALA A 139 -14.62 12.48 -15.56
N LEU A 140 -14.00 11.90 -14.53
CA LEU A 140 -12.71 11.21 -14.69
C LEU A 140 -12.82 10.00 -15.62
N ARG A 141 -13.86 9.18 -15.42
CA ARG A 141 -14.11 8.00 -16.26
C ARG A 141 -14.37 8.41 -17.71
N ASP A 142 -15.24 9.41 -17.91
CA ASP A 142 -15.64 9.88 -19.24
C ASP A 142 -14.48 10.60 -19.95
N GLY A 143 -13.54 11.18 -19.20
CA GLY A 143 -12.25 11.67 -19.70
C GLY A 143 -11.22 10.57 -20.03
N GLY A 144 -11.55 9.29 -19.81
CA GLY A 144 -10.74 8.15 -20.24
C GLY A 144 -9.98 7.43 -19.12
N ALA A 145 -10.28 7.71 -17.86
CA ALA A 145 -9.79 6.90 -16.75
C ALA A 145 -10.48 5.54 -16.67
N THR A 146 -9.70 4.49 -16.43
CA THR A 146 -10.18 3.14 -16.20
C THR A 146 -10.31 2.87 -14.70
N PRO A 147 -11.50 2.49 -14.20
CA PRO A 147 -11.63 2.06 -12.81
C PRO A 147 -10.77 0.84 -12.49
N CYS A 148 -10.06 0.83 -11.35
CA CYS A 148 -9.41 -0.38 -10.86
C CYS A 148 -9.77 -0.71 -9.43
N GLY A 149 -9.82 -2.02 -9.17
CA GLY A 149 -10.11 -2.55 -7.86
C GLY A 149 -8.90 -2.60 -6.93
N LEU A 150 -9.17 -3.01 -5.70
CA LEU A 150 -8.18 -3.18 -4.64
C LEU A 150 -7.06 -4.16 -4.97
N GLY A 151 -7.33 -5.18 -5.79
CA GLY A 151 -6.29 -6.14 -6.21
C GLY A 151 -5.18 -5.50 -7.05
N ALA A 152 -5.53 -4.58 -7.95
CA ALA A 152 -4.56 -3.83 -8.73
C ALA A 152 -3.75 -2.88 -7.82
N ARG A 153 -4.44 -2.17 -6.91
CA ARG A 153 -3.78 -1.30 -5.92
C ARG A 153 -2.79 -2.07 -5.04
N ASP A 154 -3.17 -3.25 -4.55
CA ASP A 154 -2.30 -4.10 -3.72
C ASP A 154 -1.10 -4.64 -4.50
N THR A 155 -1.27 -4.88 -5.80
CA THR A 155 -0.16 -5.26 -6.68
C THR A 155 0.81 -4.10 -6.85
N LEU A 156 0.34 -2.92 -7.27
CA LEU A 156 1.18 -1.75 -7.54
C LEU A 156 1.97 -1.31 -6.29
N ARG A 157 1.31 -1.25 -5.12
CA ARG A 157 2.01 -0.90 -3.87
C ARG A 157 3.05 -1.96 -3.48
N THR A 158 2.80 -3.23 -3.77
CA THR A 158 3.74 -4.32 -3.47
C THR A 158 4.93 -4.25 -4.41
N GLU A 159 4.72 -3.95 -5.70
CA GLU A 159 5.80 -3.66 -6.67
C GLU A 159 6.68 -2.49 -6.21
N MET A 160 6.11 -1.51 -5.52
CA MET A 160 6.87 -0.40 -4.94
C MET A 160 7.51 -0.70 -3.58
N GLY A 161 7.20 -1.84 -2.97
CA GLY A 161 7.62 -2.14 -1.60
C GLY A 161 6.96 -1.28 -0.53
N TYR A 162 5.81 -0.67 -0.84
CA TYR A 162 5.11 0.20 0.10
C TYR A 162 4.38 -0.60 1.19
N PRO A 163 4.49 -0.16 2.46
CA PRO A 163 3.90 -0.86 3.60
C PRO A 163 2.39 -0.64 3.65
N LEU A 164 1.64 -1.69 3.97
CA LEU A 164 0.20 -1.63 4.23
C LEU A 164 -0.08 -1.85 5.72
N HIS A 165 -0.84 -0.96 6.34
CA HIS A 165 -1.24 -1.14 7.75
C HIS A 165 -2.08 -2.41 7.92
N GLY A 166 -1.70 -3.24 8.89
CA GLY A 166 -2.20 -4.60 9.11
C GLY A 166 -1.33 -5.69 8.48
N HIS A 167 -0.33 -5.31 7.67
CA HIS A 167 0.62 -6.23 7.03
C HIS A 167 2.06 -5.89 7.43
N GLU A 168 2.57 -4.74 6.97
CA GLU A 168 3.94 -4.26 7.29
C GLU A 168 3.97 -3.24 8.42
N LEU A 169 2.83 -2.69 8.82
CA LEU A 169 2.71 -1.75 9.93
C LEU A 169 1.59 -2.20 10.87
N SER A 170 1.86 -2.27 12.16
CA SER A 170 0.86 -2.62 13.18
C SER A 170 1.33 -2.14 14.55
N LEU A 171 0.57 -2.46 15.60
CA LEU A 171 1.02 -2.23 16.98
C LEU A 171 2.26 -3.09 17.34
N GLU A 172 2.54 -4.14 16.58
CA GLU A 172 3.65 -5.08 16.80
C GLU A 172 4.80 -4.90 15.78
N ILE A 173 4.60 -4.06 14.76
CA ILE A 173 5.59 -3.82 13.70
C ILE A 173 5.81 -2.31 13.59
N SER A 174 6.97 -1.88 14.07
CA SER A 174 7.34 -0.46 14.10
C SER A 174 7.71 0.08 12.71
N PRO A 175 7.73 1.42 12.54
CA PRO A 175 8.26 2.05 11.33
C PRO A 175 9.72 1.70 11.04
N VAL A 176 10.52 1.36 12.06
CA VAL A 176 11.91 0.92 11.88
C VAL A 176 11.95 -0.45 11.20
N GLN A 177 11.22 -1.43 11.75
CA GLN A 177 11.14 -2.77 11.18
C GLN A 177 10.52 -2.73 9.77
N ALA A 178 9.51 -1.89 9.56
CA ALA A 178 8.79 -1.72 8.30
C ALA A 178 9.56 -0.98 7.20
N GLY A 179 10.83 -0.60 7.41
CA GLY A 179 11.61 0.17 6.42
C GLY A 179 11.05 1.59 6.17
N SER A 180 10.23 2.10 7.09
CA SER A 180 9.55 3.40 7.00
C SER A 180 10.24 4.49 7.85
N THR A 181 11.54 4.34 8.09
CA THR A 181 12.35 5.28 8.90
C THR A 181 12.40 6.68 8.30
N TRP A 182 12.19 6.81 6.99
CA TRP A 182 12.13 8.08 6.26
C TRP A 182 10.93 8.95 6.69
N ALA A 183 9.86 8.34 7.19
CA ALA A 183 8.65 9.03 7.64
C ALA A 183 8.72 9.47 9.12
N VAL A 184 9.79 9.12 9.84
CA VAL A 184 9.96 9.47 11.26
C VAL A 184 10.76 10.77 11.38
N GLY A 185 10.18 11.75 12.08
CA GLY A 185 10.80 13.05 12.33
C GLY A 185 11.90 13.00 13.40
N TRP A 186 13.01 12.30 13.13
CA TRP A 186 14.09 12.05 14.09
C TRP A 186 14.71 13.29 14.74
N LYS A 187 14.63 14.44 14.06
CA LYS A 187 15.15 15.73 14.53
C LYS A 187 14.21 16.44 15.51
N LYS A 188 12.97 15.97 15.67
CA LYS A 188 12.05 16.55 16.66
C LYS A 188 12.52 16.18 18.06
N ASP A 189 12.47 17.17 18.95
CA ASP A 189 12.87 16.99 20.35
C ASP A 189 11.98 15.93 21.02
N GLU A 190 10.67 16.02 20.81
CA GLU A 190 9.69 15.09 21.37
C GLU A 190 8.66 14.63 20.35
N PHE A 191 8.32 13.35 20.45
CA PHE A 191 7.15 12.74 19.82
C PHE A 191 6.86 11.41 20.52
N TRP A 192 5.63 10.93 20.35
CA TRP A 192 5.16 9.72 21.00
C TRP A 192 5.96 8.50 20.55
N GLY A 193 6.54 7.78 21.51
CA GLY A 193 7.38 6.61 21.24
C GLY A 193 8.80 6.92 20.77
N ARG A 194 9.28 8.18 20.87
CA ARG A 194 10.62 8.59 20.44
C ARG A 194 11.73 7.73 21.03
N GLU A 195 11.77 7.56 22.35
CA GLU A 195 12.84 6.79 23.02
C GLU A 195 12.89 5.35 22.53
N ALA A 196 11.73 4.69 22.45
CA ALA A 196 11.61 3.32 21.94
C ALA A 196 12.10 3.19 20.50
N LEU A 197 11.70 4.11 19.61
CA LEU A 197 12.11 4.09 18.21
C LEU A 197 13.59 4.43 18.02
N VAL A 198 14.17 5.29 18.85
CA VAL A 198 15.61 5.60 18.83
C VAL A 198 16.43 4.40 19.28
N ALA A 199 15.98 3.69 20.33
CA ALA A 199 16.62 2.45 20.78
C ALA A 199 16.55 1.36 19.71
N GLU A 200 15.35 1.08 19.17
CA GLU A 200 15.15 0.05 18.15
C GLU A 200 15.90 0.34 16.85
N ARG A 201 16.05 1.61 16.46
CA ARG A 201 16.80 1.97 15.26
C ARG A 201 18.26 1.50 15.28
N LYS A 202 18.87 1.38 16.46
CA LYS A 202 20.25 0.88 16.60
C LYS A 202 20.31 -0.63 16.32
N GLU A 203 19.36 -1.37 16.88
CA GLU A 203 19.34 -2.83 16.87
C GLU A 203 17.92 -3.35 16.60
N PRO A 204 17.41 -3.22 15.37
CA PRO A 204 16.06 -3.69 15.06
C PRO A 204 16.05 -5.22 15.05
N ALA A 205 15.07 -5.84 15.74
CA ALA A 205 14.95 -7.29 15.77
C ALA A 205 14.69 -7.90 14.38
N ARG A 206 13.94 -7.17 13.53
CA ARG A 206 13.55 -7.57 12.18
C ARG A 206 13.68 -6.41 11.20
N ARG A 207 13.81 -6.72 9.92
CA ARG A 207 13.79 -5.73 8.84
C ARG A 207 12.89 -6.20 7.70
N LEU A 208 12.17 -5.27 7.11
CA LEU A 208 11.44 -5.50 5.88
C LEU A 208 12.42 -5.78 4.72
N ARG A 209 12.09 -6.80 3.93
CA ARG A 209 12.81 -7.23 2.72
C ARG A 209 11.83 -7.47 1.59
N CYS A 210 12.30 -7.19 0.37
CA CYS A 210 11.59 -7.52 -0.87
C CYS A 210 12.13 -8.86 -1.39
N LEU A 211 11.24 -9.80 -1.69
CA LEU A 211 11.59 -11.12 -2.21
C LEU A 211 11.01 -11.28 -3.60
N ARG A 212 11.84 -11.66 -4.57
CA ARG A 212 11.45 -11.92 -5.96
C ARG A 212 11.60 -13.41 -6.26
N ALA A 213 10.53 -14.07 -6.67
CA ALA A 213 10.58 -15.48 -7.02
C ALA A 213 11.48 -15.70 -8.25
N LEU A 214 12.35 -16.72 -8.16
CA LEU A 214 13.26 -17.15 -9.23
C LEU A 214 12.62 -18.17 -10.16
N GLU A 215 11.46 -18.69 -9.79
CA GLU A 215 10.71 -19.71 -10.50
C GLU A 215 9.20 -19.45 -10.39
N ARG A 216 8.39 -20.26 -11.08
CA ARG A 216 6.94 -20.10 -11.10
C ARG A 216 6.35 -20.34 -9.70
N GLY A 217 5.87 -19.27 -9.09
CA GLY A 217 5.16 -19.30 -7.81
C GLY A 217 4.59 -17.94 -7.48
N VAL A 218 3.51 -17.92 -6.68
CA VAL A 218 2.89 -16.66 -6.23
C VAL A 218 2.92 -16.66 -4.69
N PRO A 219 3.85 -15.90 -4.09
CA PRO A 219 3.91 -15.73 -2.65
C PRO A 219 2.59 -15.19 -2.08
N ARG A 220 2.29 -15.52 -0.82
CA ARG A 220 1.15 -15.02 -0.06
C ARG A 220 1.60 -14.66 1.35
N PRO A 221 0.88 -13.77 2.06
CA PRO A 221 1.15 -13.50 3.46
C PRO A 221 1.19 -14.78 4.32
N GLY A 222 2.07 -14.81 5.31
CA GLY A 222 2.18 -15.88 6.30
C GLY A 222 3.06 -17.06 5.90
N MET A 223 3.71 -17.03 4.73
CA MET A 223 4.72 -18.05 4.36
C MET A 223 6.02 -17.80 5.11
N ALA A 224 6.59 -18.88 5.69
CA ALA A 224 7.89 -18.84 6.33
C ALA A 224 8.99 -18.52 5.31
N VAL A 225 9.90 -17.63 5.67
CA VAL A 225 11.15 -17.39 4.92
C VAL A 225 12.22 -18.28 5.52
N LEU A 226 12.86 -19.09 4.68
CA LEU A 226 13.87 -20.07 5.05
C LEU A 226 15.23 -19.67 4.48
N ASP A 227 16.28 -19.85 5.26
CA ASP A 227 17.67 -19.75 4.78
C ASP A 227 18.09 -21.00 3.97
N ALA A 228 19.37 -21.04 3.58
CA ALA A 228 19.94 -22.14 2.80
C ALA A 228 19.85 -23.50 3.53
N ASP A 229 19.98 -23.49 4.86
CA ASP A 229 19.90 -24.69 5.71
C ASP A 229 18.44 -25.11 5.97
N GLY A 230 17.47 -24.31 5.53
CA GLY A 230 16.04 -24.55 5.73
C GLY A 230 15.53 -24.09 7.10
N LYS A 231 16.31 -23.35 7.86
CA LYS A 231 15.87 -22.73 9.11
C LYS A 231 15.00 -21.51 8.78
N GLN A 232 13.91 -21.35 9.53
CA GLN A 232 13.06 -20.18 9.41
C GLN A 232 13.76 -18.94 9.97
N ILE A 233 13.80 -17.90 9.15
CA ILE A 233 14.46 -16.61 9.42
C ILE A 233 13.51 -15.41 9.25
N GLY A 234 12.22 -15.67 9.00
CA GLY A 234 11.26 -14.61 8.81
C GLY A 234 9.89 -15.10 8.32
N VAL A 235 9.06 -14.14 7.95
CA VAL A 235 7.71 -14.40 7.43
C VAL A 235 7.31 -13.34 6.41
N THR A 236 6.66 -13.78 5.33
CA THR A 236 6.05 -12.89 4.35
C THR A 236 4.85 -12.15 4.95
N THR A 237 4.80 -10.83 4.79
CA THR A 237 3.71 -9.96 5.24
C THR A 237 2.74 -9.63 4.10
N SER A 238 3.27 -9.57 2.88
CA SER A 238 2.53 -9.34 1.64
C SER A 238 3.07 -10.22 0.52
N GLY A 239 2.22 -10.62 -0.43
CA GLY A 239 2.62 -11.46 -1.55
C GLY A 239 1.61 -11.47 -2.68
N THR A 240 2.10 -11.32 -3.90
CA THR A 240 1.28 -11.28 -5.11
C THR A 240 2.08 -11.72 -6.34
N PHE A 241 1.39 -11.83 -7.47
CA PHE A 241 2.03 -11.91 -8.78
C PHE A 241 2.17 -10.49 -9.32
N SER A 242 3.38 -10.12 -9.77
CA SER A 242 3.65 -8.86 -10.46
C SER A 242 3.41 -9.04 -11.96
N PRO A 243 2.39 -8.39 -12.55
CA PRO A 243 2.20 -8.38 -14.00
C PRO A 243 3.36 -7.67 -14.72
N SER A 244 3.91 -6.62 -14.10
CA SER A 244 5.01 -5.81 -14.63
C SER A 244 6.29 -6.65 -14.82
N LEU A 245 6.60 -7.51 -13.86
CA LEU A 245 7.80 -8.36 -13.85
C LEU A 245 7.54 -9.79 -14.32
N LYS A 246 6.27 -10.18 -14.48
CA LYS A 246 5.82 -11.54 -14.81
C LYS A 246 6.33 -12.61 -13.84
N THR A 247 6.49 -12.27 -12.55
CA THR A 247 6.95 -13.18 -11.50
C THR A 247 6.25 -12.93 -10.17
N GLY A 248 6.36 -13.88 -9.24
CA GLY A 248 5.90 -13.71 -7.86
C GLY A 248 6.80 -12.74 -7.08
N ILE A 249 6.20 -11.87 -6.29
CA ILE A 249 6.90 -10.94 -5.41
C ILE A 249 6.29 -10.96 -4.00
N ALA A 250 7.09 -10.66 -3.00
CA ALA A 250 6.65 -10.60 -1.61
C ALA A 250 7.38 -9.51 -0.81
N LEU A 251 6.69 -8.98 0.19
CA LEU A 251 7.34 -8.28 1.30
C LEU A 251 7.42 -9.24 2.48
N ALA A 252 8.53 -9.23 3.19
CA ALA A 252 8.75 -10.10 4.33
C ALA A 252 9.48 -9.37 5.45
N LEU A 253 9.08 -9.65 6.70
CA LEU A 253 9.87 -9.32 7.87
C LEU A 253 10.87 -10.46 8.08
N VAL A 254 12.15 -10.13 7.99
CA VAL A 254 13.27 -11.06 8.18
C VAL A 254 14.02 -10.67 9.44
N ASP A 255 14.38 -11.65 10.25
CA ASP A 255 15.14 -11.46 11.50
C ASP A 255 16.52 -10.88 11.17
N THR A 256 16.92 -9.82 11.87
CA THR A 256 18.22 -9.16 11.62
C THR A 256 19.39 -10.10 11.95
N SER A 257 19.20 -11.04 12.89
CA SER A 257 20.20 -12.04 13.27
C SER A 257 20.51 -13.05 12.17
N ALA A 258 19.68 -13.15 11.13
CA ALA A 258 19.95 -13.98 9.96
C ALA A 258 20.93 -13.33 8.96
N ASP A 259 21.25 -12.04 9.15
CA ASP A 259 22.24 -11.28 8.36
C ASP A 259 22.10 -11.42 6.84
N ILE A 260 20.85 -11.34 6.35
CA ILE A 260 20.54 -11.50 4.93
C ILE A 260 20.78 -10.20 4.15
N GLU A 261 21.80 -10.25 3.28
CA GLU A 261 22.11 -9.23 2.29
C GLU A 261 21.18 -9.24 1.07
N PHE A 262 21.24 -8.18 0.27
CA PHE A 262 20.59 -8.14 -1.03
C PHE A 262 21.35 -9.01 -2.04
N GLY A 263 20.64 -9.71 -2.91
CA GLY A 263 21.18 -10.71 -3.84
C GLY A 263 21.19 -12.13 -3.28
N THR A 264 21.02 -12.29 -1.97
CA THR A 264 20.97 -13.61 -1.33
C THR A 264 19.72 -14.40 -1.76
N GLU A 265 19.90 -15.67 -2.08
CA GLU A 265 18.80 -16.61 -2.31
C GLU A 265 18.24 -17.11 -0.97
N VAL A 266 16.92 -17.08 -0.84
CA VAL A 266 16.14 -17.64 0.27
C VAL A 266 15.01 -18.49 -0.29
N SER A 267 14.39 -19.32 0.54
CA SER A 267 13.22 -20.10 0.15
C SER A 267 11.97 -19.66 0.90
N LEU A 268 10.82 -19.65 0.23
CA LEU A 268 9.52 -19.56 0.89
C LEU A 268 8.92 -20.95 1.06
N ASP A 269 8.41 -21.25 2.25
CA ASP A 269 7.62 -22.46 2.48
C ASP A 269 6.19 -22.28 1.95
N VAL A 270 5.92 -22.90 0.81
CA VAL A 270 4.62 -22.97 0.16
C VAL A 270 3.98 -24.33 0.43
N ARG A 271 3.50 -24.50 1.68
CA ARG A 271 2.80 -25.72 2.14
C ARG A 271 3.67 -26.98 2.00
N GLY A 272 4.89 -26.93 2.53
CA GLY A 272 5.88 -28.00 2.50
C GLY A 272 6.76 -28.00 1.26
N ARG A 273 6.55 -27.09 0.29
CA ARG A 273 7.38 -26.96 -0.92
C ARG A 273 8.17 -25.67 -0.86
N LYS A 274 9.47 -25.73 -1.17
CA LYS A 274 10.34 -24.57 -1.24
C LYS A 274 10.11 -23.83 -2.57
N LEU A 275 9.83 -22.53 -2.50
CA LEU A 275 9.84 -21.61 -3.64
C LEU A 275 11.07 -20.71 -3.51
N ARG A 276 12.04 -20.83 -4.43
CA ARG A 276 13.26 -20.02 -4.36
C ARG A 276 12.97 -18.57 -4.73
N CYS A 277 13.50 -17.67 -3.92
CA CYS A 277 13.38 -16.24 -4.07
C CYS A 277 14.74 -15.57 -3.87
N GLU A 278 14.96 -14.47 -4.57
CA GLU A 278 16.09 -13.58 -4.34
C GLU A 278 15.65 -12.42 -3.45
N VAL A 279 16.47 -12.03 -2.48
CA VAL A 279 16.28 -10.82 -1.69
C VAL A 279 16.72 -9.61 -2.52
N VAL A 280 15.80 -8.71 -2.86
CA VAL A 280 16.08 -7.55 -3.74
C VAL A 280 15.90 -6.23 -3.00
N LYS A 281 16.50 -5.17 -3.55
CA LYS A 281 16.28 -3.80 -3.06
C LYS A 281 14.89 -3.31 -3.50
N PRO A 282 14.13 -2.62 -2.64
CA PRO A 282 12.94 -1.90 -3.08
C PRO A 282 13.31 -0.66 -3.91
N PRO A 283 12.44 -0.23 -4.85
CA PRO A 283 11.26 -0.93 -5.35
C PRO A 283 11.62 -2.10 -6.29
N PHE A 284 10.66 -2.98 -6.56
CA PHE A 284 10.83 -4.06 -7.54
C PHE A 284 10.81 -3.56 -9.00
N VAL A 285 10.13 -2.44 -9.24
CA VAL A 285 9.93 -1.83 -10.57
C VAL A 285 10.48 -0.40 -10.59
N GLN A 286 10.74 0.13 -11.79
CA GLN A 286 11.14 1.53 -11.93
C GLN A 286 10.02 2.46 -11.45
N THR A 287 10.39 3.50 -10.71
CA THR A 287 9.48 4.53 -10.19
C THR A 287 9.28 5.66 -11.21
N ASN A 288 8.04 6.11 -11.37
CA ASN A 288 7.66 7.27 -12.19
C ASN A 288 7.00 8.37 -11.35
N VAL A 289 7.27 8.38 -10.04
CA VAL A 289 6.65 9.31 -9.09
C VAL A 289 6.99 10.78 -9.36
N ARG A 290 8.19 11.04 -9.92
CA ARG A 290 8.75 12.38 -10.16
C ARG A 290 9.02 12.59 -11.63
#